data_AF-A0A6P7H1C8-F1
#
_entry.id   AF-A0A6P7H1C8-F1
#
_cell.length_a   1.000
_cell.length_b   1.000
_cell.length_c   1.000
_cell.angle_alpha   90.00
_cell.angle_beta   90.00
_cell.angle_gamma   90.00
#
_symmetry.space_group_name_H-M   'P 1'
#
loop_
_entity.id
_entity.type
_entity.pdbx_description
1 polymer ?
#
loop_
_entity_poly.entity_id
_entity_poly.type
_entity_poly.pdbx_seq_one_letter_code
_entity_poly.pdbx_strand_id
1 'polypeptide(L)'
;MFDALNQILKSKEKLESLYEKLNFAKQDRLRDTDLNYLAELCQILKPFALALDILQGEQNMYYGFLLPSIVSLFVKIEKLKTNKFKYVDVEPILNALTVSLNCRFEKLLKLTNQSAIIAAVTNPLFKTRWLTAFRGIRNIENDLSEIKDLVITEAIKIMKENEEQLKQFDVSTNNITTVTKINKMQNDFFEFDINSDLQTQNENTGYTDLDYKRQAELQLLQYL
;
A
#
# COMPACT_ATOMS: atom_id res chain seq x y z
N MET A 1 0.32 9.54 -17.21
CA MET A 1 0.27 10.98 -16.82
C MET A 1 1.40 11.32 -15.85
N PHE A 2 1.51 10.63 -14.71
CA PHE A 2 2.62 10.80 -13.75
C PHE A 2 4.02 10.70 -14.38
N ASP A 3 4.25 9.72 -15.27
CA ASP A 3 5.56 9.56 -15.93
C ASP A 3 5.91 10.73 -16.84
N ALA A 4 4.93 11.27 -17.56
CA ALA A 4 5.12 12.42 -18.43
C ALA A 4 5.52 13.66 -17.61
N LEU A 5 4.84 13.90 -16.48
CA LEU A 5 5.18 15.00 -15.57
C LEU A 5 6.59 14.84 -14.99
N ASN A 6 6.94 13.63 -14.55
CA ASN A 6 8.29 13.35 -14.07
C ASN A 6 9.36 13.48 -15.14
N GLN A 7 9.07 13.10 -16.39
CA GLN A 7 10.00 13.28 -17.50
C GLN A 7 10.27 14.76 -17.75
N ILE A 8 9.24 15.60 -17.76
CA ILE A 8 9.40 17.06 -17.89
C ILE A 8 10.34 17.60 -16.80
N LEU A 9 10.10 17.22 -15.54
CA LEU A 9 10.93 17.65 -14.40
C LEU A 9 12.37 17.15 -14.49
N LYS A 10 12.59 15.91 -14.94
CA LYS A 10 13.94 15.33 -15.17
C LYS A 10 14.69 16.07 -16.28
N SER A 11 13.98 16.56 -17.29
CA SER A 11 14.58 17.29 -18.43
C SER A 11 14.59 18.80 -18.25
N LYS A 12 14.32 19.34 -17.05
CA LYS A 12 14.16 20.79 -16.83
C LYS A 12 15.35 21.63 -17.31
N GLU A 13 16.56 21.10 -17.18
CA GLU A 13 17.79 21.78 -17.59
C GLU A 13 17.91 21.92 -19.12
N LYS A 14 17.23 21.04 -19.86
CA LYS A 14 17.19 21.05 -21.33
C LYS A 14 16.06 21.91 -21.88
N LEU A 15 15.11 22.35 -21.03
CA LEU A 15 13.95 23.14 -21.47
C LEU A 15 14.39 24.47 -22.08
N GLU A 16 15.37 25.17 -21.51
CA GLU A 16 15.83 26.45 -22.07
C GLU A 16 16.41 26.29 -23.47
N SER A 17 17.26 25.30 -23.69
CA SER A 17 17.80 25.00 -25.03
C SER A 17 16.70 24.60 -26.01
N LEU A 18 15.67 23.89 -25.54
CA LEU A 18 14.50 23.52 -26.34
C LEU A 18 13.68 24.77 -26.72
N TYR A 19 13.44 25.67 -25.76
CA TYR A 19 12.70 26.91 -25.98
C TYR A 19 13.39 27.83 -26.98
N GLU A 20 14.72 27.90 -26.93
CA GLU A 20 15.52 28.64 -27.92
C GLU A 20 15.42 28.02 -29.31
N LYS A 21 15.59 26.70 -29.43
CA LYS A 21 15.53 26.00 -30.74
C LYS A 21 14.16 26.04 -31.39
N LEU A 22 13.10 26.01 -30.58
CA LEU A 22 11.71 26.05 -31.06
C LEU A 22 11.15 27.48 -31.14
N ASN A 23 11.99 28.49 -30.85
CA ASN A 23 11.64 29.90 -30.93
C ASN A 23 10.41 30.30 -30.07
N PHE A 24 10.28 29.70 -28.89
CA PHE A 24 9.23 30.06 -27.93
C PHE A 24 9.49 31.44 -27.32
N ALA A 25 8.47 32.29 -27.36
CA ALA A 25 8.50 33.57 -26.69
C ALA A 25 8.50 33.38 -25.16
N LYS A 26 9.07 34.34 -24.41
CA LYS A 26 9.29 34.18 -22.96
C LYS A 26 8.02 33.95 -22.16
N GLN A 27 6.89 34.54 -22.59
CA GLN A 27 5.59 34.37 -21.94
C GLN A 27 5.00 32.96 -22.09
N ASP A 28 5.46 32.19 -23.08
CA ASP A 28 4.99 30.83 -23.38
C ASP A 28 5.90 29.76 -22.75
N ARG A 29 6.96 30.17 -22.04
CA ARG A 29 7.88 29.26 -21.35
C ARG A 29 7.33 28.93 -19.96
N LEU A 30 7.58 27.70 -19.52
CA LEU A 30 7.28 27.31 -18.14
C LEU A 30 8.15 28.12 -17.19
N ARG A 31 7.52 28.77 -16.22
CA ARG A 31 8.23 29.51 -15.18
C ARG A 31 8.68 28.55 -14.08
N ASP A 32 9.62 28.99 -13.26
CA ASP A 32 10.04 28.22 -12.08
C ASP A 32 8.86 27.91 -11.14
N THR A 33 7.88 28.81 -11.04
CA THR A 33 6.65 28.56 -10.26
C THR A 33 5.83 27.41 -10.84
N ASP A 34 5.79 27.28 -12.17
CA ASP A 34 5.05 26.23 -12.86
C ASP A 34 5.79 24.89 -12.66
N LEU A 35 7.13 24.89 -12.75
CA LEU A 35 7.94 23.70 -12.46
C LEU A 35 7.81 23.23 -11.00
N ASN A 36 7.78 24.17 -10.04
CA ASN A 36 7.55 23.85 -8.63
C ASN A 36 6.13 23.30 -8.39
N TYR A 37 5.12 23.86 -9.06
CA TYR A 37 3.76 23.33 -9.05
C TYR A 37 3.72 21.88 -9.56
N LEU A 38 4.36 21.58 -10.69
CA LEU A 38 4.42 20.22 -11.23
C LEU A 38 5.15 19.26 -10.29
N ALA A 39 6.20 19.73 -9.60
CA ALA A 39 6.92 18.92 -8.62
C ALA A 39 6.05 18.54 -7.41
N GLU A 40 5.26 19.48 -6.87
CA GLU A 40 4.29 19.19 -5.82
C GLU A 40 3.16 18.27 -6.30
N LEU A 41 2.66 18.50 -7.52
CA LEU A 41 1.63 17.65 -8.12
C LEU A 41 2.12 16.20 -8.29
N CYS A 42 3.38 16.01 -8.70
CA CYS A 42 3.99 14.69 -8.74
C CYS A 42 4.02 14.02 -7.35
N GLN A 43 4.28 14.76 -6.27
CA GLN A 43 4.26 14.18 -4.93
C GLN A 43 2.87 13.65 -4.55
N ILE A 44 1.82 14.39 -4.91
CA ILE A 44 0.42 14.00 -4.66
C ILE A 44 0.03 12.77 -5.47
N LEU A 45 0.43 12.72 -6.75
CA LEU A 45 0.07 11.62 -7.66
C LEU A 45 0.92 10.37 -7.47
N LYS A 46 2.11 10.48 -6.86
CA LYS A 46 3.03 9.35 -6.64
C LYS A 46 2.39 8.12 -5.97
N PRO A 47 1.66 8.22 -4.85
CA PRO A 47 1.04 7.04 -4.25
C PRO A 47 0.01 6.38 -5.16
N PHE A 48 -0.68 7.14 -6.02
CA PHE A 48 -1.62 6.60 -7.01
C PHE A 48 -0.91 5.85 -8.12
N ALA A 49 0.18 6.42 -8.65
CA ALA A 49 0.99 5.77 -9.67
C ALA A 49 1.54 4.43 -9.14
N LEU A 50 2.11 4.41 -7.93
CA LEU A 50 2.60 3.19 -7.31
C LEU A 50 1.50 2.16 -7.05
N ALA A 51 0.32 2.60 -6.59
CA ALA A 51 -0.83 1.71 -6.42
C ALA A 51 -1.25 1.08 -7.74
N LEU A 52 -1.30 1.86 -8.82
CA LEU A 52 -1.63 1.37 -10.16
C LEU A 52 -0.55 0.41 -10.68
N ASP A 53 0.73 0.73 -10.54
CA ASP A 53 1.84 -0.14 -10.95
C ASP A 53 1.79 -1.50 -10.24
N ILE A 54 1.42 -1.51 -8.95
CA ILE A 54 1.21 -2.75 -8.19
C ILE A 54 -0.01 -3.50 -8.73
N LEU A 55 -1.14 -2.80 -8.88
CA LEU A 55 -2.42 -3.43 -9.25
C LEU A 55 -2.48 -3.88 -10.72
N GLN A 56 -1.66 -3.28 -11.58
CA GLN A 56 -1.57 -3.56 -13.02
C GLN A 56 -0.32 -4.38 -13.36
N GLY A 57 0.49 -4.76 -12.36
CA GLY A 57 1.69 -5.55 -12.57
C GLY A 57 1.37 -6.90 -13.19
N GLU A 58 2.11 -7.28 -14.23
CA GLU A 58 1.91 -8.55 -14.93
C GLU A 58 2.39 -9.77 -14.12
N GLN A 59 3.33 -9.57 -13.18
CA GLN A 59 3.94 -10.63 -12.38
C GLN A 59 3.40 -10.63 -10.95
N ASN A 60 2.89 -11.78 -10.51
CA ASN A 60 2.44 -12.05 -9.13
C ASN A 60 1.31 -11.14 -8.60
N MET A 61 0.50 -10.55 -9.48
CA MET A 61 -0.66 -9.75 -9.08
C MET A 61 -1.86 -10.66 -8.79
N TYR A 62 -1.93 -11.13 -7.53
CA TYR A 62 -3.06 -11.91 -7.03
C TYR A 62 -4.12 -11.01 -6.39
N TYR A 63 -5.35 -11.49 -6.30
CA TYR A 63 -6.45 -10.76 -5.68
C TYR A 63 -6.15 -10.33 -4.23
N GLY A 64 -5.26 -11.05 -3.54
CA GLY A 64 -4.80 -10.71 -2.18
C GLY A 64 -3.98 -9.42 -2.07
N PHE A 65 -3.51 -8.83 -3.18
CA PHE A 65 -2.86 -7.53 -3.20
C PHE A 65 -3.85 -6.37 -3.29
N LEU A 66 -5.09 -6.62 -3.73
CA LEU A 66 -6.07 -5.57 -3.99
C LEU A 66 -6.41 -4.79 -2.72
N LEU A 67 -6.94 -5.47 -1.70
CA LEU A 67 -7.34 -4.82 -0.46
C LEU A 67 -6.17 -4.10 0.24
N PRO A 68 -4.99 -4.74 0.44
CA PRO A 68 -3.83 -4.07 1.02
C PRO A 68 -3.35 -2.84 0.22
N SER A 69 -3.38 -2.89 -1.11
CA SER A 69 -2.95 -1.75 -1.94
C SER A 69 -3.88 -0.57 -1.81
N ILE A 70 -5.19 -0.81 -1.79
CA ILE A 70 -6.19 0.24 -1.59
C ILE A 70 -6.08 0.84 -0.19
N VAL A 71 -5.97 0.00 0.85
CA VAL A 71 -5.82 0.48 2.23
C VAL A 71 -4.56 1.34 2.39
N SER A 72 -3.42 0.90 1.83
CA SER A 72 -2.19 1.66 1.90
C SER A 72 -2.26 2.98 1.11
N LEU A 73 -2.95 2.99 -0.03
CA LEU A 73 -3.23 4.22 -0.78
C LEU A 73 -4.02 5.23 0.07
N PHE A 74 -5.04 4.78 0.81
CA PHE A 74 -5.78 5.65 1.72
C PHE A 74 -4.91 6.23 2.84
N VAL A 75 -4.10 5.40 3.51
CA VAL A 75 -3.17 5.88 4.55
C VAL A 75 -2.23 6.95 3.99
N LYS A 76 -1.68 6.73 2.79
CA LYS A 76 -0.80 7.72 2.15
C LYS A 76 -1.52 9.00 1.76
N ILE A 77 -2.78 8.93 1.34
CA ILE A 77 -3.60 10.12 1.07
C ILE A 77 -3.87 10.92 2.35
N GLU A 78 -4.19 10.24 3.46
CA GLU A 78 -4.38 10.91 4.76
C GLU A 78 -3.09 11.59 5.21
N LYS A 79 -1.92 10.97 5.01
CA LYS A 79 -0.62 11.61 5.25
C LYS A 79 -0.36 12.82 4.35
N LEU A 80 -0.82 12.79 3.09
CA LEU A 80 -0.70 13.96 2.22
C LEU A 80 -1.54 15.15 2.71
N LYS A 81 -2.63 14.93 3.44
CA LYS A 81 -3.44 16.03 4.01
C LYS A 81 -2.71 16.78 5.12
N THR A 82 -1.76 16.17 5.82
CA THR A 82 -0.97 16.84 6.87
C THR A 82 0.23 17.60 6.30
N ASN A 83 0.62 17.32 5.06
CA ASN A 83 1.71 18.00 4.39
C ASN A 83 1.32 19.42 3.95
N LYS A 84 2.25 20.36 4.12
CA LYS A 84 2.09 21.74 3.65
C LYS A 84 2.67 21.89 2.26
N PHE A 85 1.81 22.13 1.27
CA PHE A 85 2.18 22.44 -0.11
C PHE A 85 2.10 23.96 -0.33
N LYS A 86 3.03 24.49 -1.12
CA LYS A 86 3.20 25.95 -1.29
C LYS A 86 2.63 26.45 -2.63
N TYR A 87 2.68 25.61 -3.66
CA TYR A 87 2.35 26.00 -5.03
C TYR A 87 1.03 25.40 -5.51
N VAL A 88 0.68 24.19 -5.05
CA VAL A 88 -0.58 23.51 -5.38
C VAL A 88 -1.60 23.73 -4.27
N ASP A 89 -2.84 24.08 -4.64
CA ASP A 89 -3.98 23.97 -3.72
C ASP A 89 -4.42 22.50 -3.65
N VAL A 90 -3.95 21.81 -2.61
CA VAL A 90 -4.03 20.36 -2.48
C VAL A 90 -5.35 19.88 -1.89
N GLU A 91 -6.00 20.72 -1.08
CA GLU A 91 -7.24 20.37 -0.38
C GLU A 91 -8.36 19.91 -1.33
N PRO A 92 -8.74 20.67 -2.39
CA PRO A 92 -9.80 20.23 -3.30
C PRO A 92 -9.42 18.97 -4.09
N ILE A 93 -8.14 18.83 -4.46
CA ILE A 93 -7.63 17.68 -5.22
C ILE A 93 -7.71 16.42 -4.35
N LEU A 94 -7.16 16.45 -3.14
CA LEU A 94 -7.19 15.31 -2.22
C LEU A 94 -8.62 14.97 -1.79
N ASN A 95 -9.49 15.96 -1.60
CA ASN A 95 -10.88 15.70 -1.25
C ASN A 95 -11.60 14.96 -2.39
N ALA A 96 -11.48 15.44 -3.64
CA ALA A 96 -12.07 14.78 -4.80
C ALA A 96 -11.53 13.35 -4.99
N LEU A 97 -10.22 13.15 -4.79
CA LEU A 97 -9.60 11.82 -4.85
C LEU A 97 -10.09 10.91 -3.73
N THR A 98 -10.20 11.43 -2.51
CA THR A 98 -10.70 10.66 -1.35
C THR A 98 -12.14 10.23 -1.57
N VAL A 99 -13.01 11.13 -2.03
CA VAL A 99 -14.43 10.84 -2.31
C VAL A 99 -14.56 9.80 -3.42
N SER A 100 -13.83 9.97 -4.53
CA SER A 100 -13.90 9.03 -5.66
C SER A 100 -13.38 7.63 -5.30
N LEU A 101 -12.30 7.54 -4.52
CA LEU A 101 -11.81 6.25 -4.02
C LEU A 101 -12.79 5.59 -3.06
N ASN A 102 -13.38 6.36 -2.13
CA ASN A 102 -14.37 5.84 -1.20
C ASN A 102 -15.59 5.30 -1.93
N CYS A 103 -16.08 6.02 -2.95
CA CYS A 103 -17.20 5.57 -3.77
C CYS A 103 -16.86 4.29 -4.55
N ARG A 104 -15.68 4.25 -5.19
CA ARG A 104 -15.29 3.11 -6.02
C ARG A 104 -14.97 1.85 -5.22
N PHE A 105 -14.32 2.00 -4.06
CA PHE A 105 -13.81 0.89 -3.24
C PHE A 105 -14.57 0.73 -1.93
N GLU A 106 -15.79 1.25 -1.84
CA GLU A 106 -16.63 1.24 -0.65
C GLU A 106 -16.71 -0.15 0.00
N LYS A 107 -16.98 -1.19 -0.81
CA LYS A 107 -17.10 -2.57 -0.33
C LYS A 107 -15.80 -3.13 0.26
N LEU A 108 -14.65 -2.69 -0.26
CA LEU A 108 -13.34 -3.08 0.26
C LEU A 108 -13.06 -2.37 1.58
N LEU A 109 -13.32 -1.06 1.65
CA LEU A 109 -13.05 -0.25 2.86
C LEU A 109 -14.00 -0.56 4.01
N LYS A 110 -15.25 -0.91 3.70
CA LYS A 110 -16.24 -1.37 4.69
C LYS A 110 -16.05 -2.82 5.11
N LEU A 111 -15.07 -3.54 4.54
CA LEU A 111 -14.80 -4.95 4.78
C LEU A 111 -16.04 -5.84 4.53
N THR A 112 -16.81 -5.55 3.47
CA THR A 112 -17.97 -6.35 3.08
C THR A 112 -17.66 -7.33 1.95
N ASN A 113 -16.57 -7.12 1.21
CA ASN A 113 -16.12 -8.06 0.18
C ASN A 113 -15.30 -9.21 0.82
N GLN A 114 -15.98 -10.32 1.09
CA GLN A 114 -15.39 -11.51 1.71
C GLN A 114 -14.22 -12.08 0.90
N SER A 115 -14.33 -12.18 -0.43
CA SER A 115 -13.27 -12.74 -1.27
C SER A 115 -11.99 -11.91 -1.19
N ALA A 116 -12.10 -10.57 -1.15
CA ALA A 116 -10.93 -9.70 -1.06
C ALA A 116 -10.26 -9.79 0.30
N ILE A 117 -11.06 -9.94 1.37
CA ILE A 117 -10.57 -10.13 2.74
C ILE A 117 -9.84 -11.46 2.88
N ILE A 118 -10.46 -12.56 2.44
CA ILE A 118 -9.85 -13.90 2.50
C ILE A 118 -8.56 -13.91 1.68
N ALA A 119 -8.57 -13.37 0.46
CA ALA A 119 -7.38 -13.31 -0.38
C ALA A 119 -6.24 -12.48 0.26
N ALA A 120 -6.57 -11.37 0.93
CA ALA A 120 -5.58 -10.54 1.61
C ALA A 120 -4.98 -11.23 2.85
N VAL A 121 -5.81 -11.91 3.64
CA VAL A 121 -5.39 -12.58 4.89
C VAL A 121 -4.61 -13.86 4.64
N THR A 122 -4.98 -14.60 3.59
CA THR A 122 -4.26 -15.82 3.17
C THR A 122 -2.92 -15.52 2.51
N ASN A 123 -2.67 -14.26 2.11
CA ASN A 123 -1.38 -13.85 1.58
C ASN A 123 -0.36 -13.65 2.72
N PRO A 124 0.75 -14.41 2.76
CA PRO A 124 1.71 -14.38 3.87
C PRO A 124 2.41 -13.03 4.06
N LEU A 125 2.40 -12.16 3.06
CA LEU A 125 3.01 -10.82 3.10
C LEU A 125 2.22 -9.85 3.96
N PHE A 126 0.90 -9.93 3.85
CA PHE A 126 -0.02 -8.98 4.45
C PHE A 126 -0.62 -9.55 5.71
N LYS A 127 -1.11 -10.80 5.65
CA LYS A 127 -1.88 -11.43 6.73
C LYS A 127 -2.94 -10.44 7.22
N THR A 128 -2.81 -9.96 8.44
CA THR A 128 -3.73 -9.01 9.08
C THR A 128 -3.12 -7.62 9.28
N ARG A 129 -1.90 -7.35 8.77
CA ARG A 129 -1.20 -6.06 8.96
C ARG A 129 -2.02 -4.86 8.47
N TRP A 130 -2.74 -5.03 7.36
CA TRP A 130 -3.57 -3.97 6.79
C TRP A 130 -4.74 -3.55 7.70
N LEU A 131 -5.14 -4.36 8.69
CA LEU A 131 -6.17 -3.97 9.66
C LEU A 131 -5.72 -2.82 10.57
N THR A 132 -4.41 -2.62 10.75
CA THR A 132 -3.92 -1.54 11.63
C THR A 132 -4.26 -0.15 11.08
N ALA A 133 -4.52 -0.02 9.78
CA ALA A 133 -4.98 1.22 9.16
C ALA A 133 -6.36 1.67 9.65
N PHE A 134 -7.15 0.76 10.22
CA PHE A 134 -8.47 1.06 10.77
C PHE A 134 -8.45 1.31 12.29
N ARG A 135 -7.26 1.37 12.92
CA ARG A 135 -7.10 1.71 14.34
C ARG A 135 -7.82 3.03 14.65
N GLY A 136 -8.67 3.03 15.68
CA GLY A 136 -9.45 4.20 16.08
C GLY A 136 -10.72 4.45 15.26
N ILE A 137 -10.91 3.76 14.14
CA ILE A 137 -12.13 3.82 13.32
C ILE A 137 -13.01 2.58 13.57
N ARG A 138 -12.37 1.41 13.71
CA ARG A 138 -13.03 0.11 13.91
C ARG A 138 -12.47 -0.62 15.12
N ASN A 139 -13.24 -1.56 15.66
CA ASN A 139 -12.74 -2.49 16.68
C ASN A 139 -12.00 -3.64 15.99
N ILE A 140 -10.67 -3.57 16.02
CA ILE A 140 -9.79 -4.54 15.34
C ILE A 140 -9.91 -5.94 15.93
N GLU A 141 -10.20 -6.08 17.22
CA GLU A 141 -10.33 -7.39 17.87
C GLU A 141 -11.58 -8.12 17.35
N ASN A 142 -12.70 -7.40 17.25
CA ASN A 142 -13.94 -7.93 16.68
C ASN A 142 -13.75 -8.27 15.20
N ASP A 143 -13.19 -7.35 14.41
CA ASP A 143 -12.93 -7.56 12.98
C ASP A 143 -12.03 -8.78 12.75
N LEU A 144 -10.99 -8.94 13.60
CA LEU A 144 -10.10 -10.09 13.51
C LEU A 144 -10.83 -11.40 13.82
N SER A 145 -11.78 -11.40 14.77
CA SER A 145 -12.61 -12.58 15.06
C SER A 145 -13.51 -12.91 13.88
N GLU A 146 -14.23 -11.93 13.34
CA GLU A 146 -15.13 -12.10 12.19
C GLU A 146 -14.37 -12.62 10.96
N ILE A 147 -13.16 -12.10 10.72
CA ILE A 147 -12.34 -12.54 9.60
C ILE A 147 -11.84 -13.97 9.79
N LYS A 148 -11.49 -14.37 11.02
CA LYS A 148 -11.12 -15.77 11.32
C LYS A 148 -12.29 -16.71 11.05
N ASP A 149 -13.47 -16.37 11.55
CA ASP A 149 -14.69 -17.17 11.35
C ASP A 149 -15.04 -17.27 9.86
N LEU A 150 -14.89 -16.17 9.12
CA LEU A 150 -15.08 -16.14 7.67
C LEU A 150 -14.11 -17.08 6.94
N VAL A 151 -12.81 -17.02 7.26
CA VAL A 151 -11.78 -17.88 6.64
C VAL A 151 -12.04 -19.35 6.97
N ILE A 152 -12.41 -19.67 8.21
CA ILE A 152 -12.74 -21.03 8.63
C ILE A 152 -13.97 -21.54 7.86
N THR A 153 -15.02 -20.72 7.75
CA THR A 153 -16.26 -21.07 7.04
C THR A 153 -15.98 -21.37 5.57
N GLU A 154 -15.21 -20.52 4.89
CA GLU A 154 -14.88 -20.74 3.48
C GLU A 154 -13.94 -21.95 3.31
N ALA A 155 -12.99 -22.17 4.22
CA ALA A 155 -12.14 -23.35 4.20
C ALA A 155 -12.95 -24.65 4.34
N ILE A 156 -13.90 -24.71 5.29
CA ILE A 156 -14.79 -25.86 5.46
C ILE A 156 -15.63 -26.11 4.20
N LYS A 157 -16.12 -25.03 3.57
CA LYS A 157 -16.89 -25.12 2.34
C LYS A 157 -16.05 -25.73 1.21
N ILE A 158 -14.83 -25.24 1.01
CA ILE A 158 -13.89 -25.80 0.03
C ILE A 158 -13.58 -27.28 0.33
N MET A 159 -13.39 -27.64 1.60
CA MET A 159 -13.16 -29.04 1.99
C MET A 159 -14.35 -29.95 1.62
N LYS A 160 -15.58 -29.51 1.87
CA LYS A 160 -16.79 -30.26 1.51
C LYS A 160 -16.94 -30.40 0.00
N GLU A 161 -16.72 -29.33 -0.75
CA GLU A 161 -16.75 -29.34 -2.22
C GLU A 161 -15.67 -30.27 -2.80
N ASN A 162 -14.48 -30.28 -2.20
CA ASN A 162 -13.40 -31.19 -2.59
C ASN A 162 -13.72 -32.65 -2.24
N GLU A 163 -14.35 -32.93 -1.10
CA GLU A 163 -14.81 -34.29 -0.74
C GLU A 163 -15.89 -34.82 -1.69
N GLU A 164 -16.74 -33.94 -2.23
CA GLU A 164 -17.74 -34.28 -3.26
C GLU A 164 -17.08 -34.52 -4.63
N GLN A 165 -16.04 -33.75 -4.98
CA GLN A 165 -15.26 -33.92 -6.21
C GLN A 165 -14.34 -35.15 -6.18
N LEU A 166 -13.75 -35.48 -5.03
CA LEU A 166 -12.91 -36.67 -4.80
C LEU A 166 -13.70 -37.98 -4.91
N LYS A 167 -15.04 -37.95 -4.84
CA LYS A 167 -15.89 -39.12 -5.14
C LYS A 167 -16.08 -39.36 -6.64
N GLN A 168 -15.57 -38.49 -7.52
CA GLN A 168 -15.76 -38.60 -8.97
C GLN A 168 -14.47 -38.69 -9.80
N PHE A 169 -13.27 -38.48 -9.25
CA PHE A 169 -12.03 -38.57 -10.03
C PHE A 169 -10.83 -39.09 -9.22
N ASP A 170 -10.17 -40.10 -9.79
CA ASP A 170 -8.92 -40.72 -9.30
C ASP A 170 -7.69 -39.82 -9.56
N VAL A 171 -6.79 -39.87 -8.57
CA VAL A 171 -5.47 -39.25 -8.35
C VAL A 171 -4.67 -38.74 -9.56
N SER A 172 -4.24 -37.46 -9.46
CA SER A 172 -2.87 -36.90 -9.62
C SER A 172 -3.02 -35.40 -9.88
N THR A 173 -2.35 -34.45 -9.23
CA THR A 173 -0.91 -34.33 -9.04
C THR A 173 -0.65 -33.19 -8.04
N ASN A 174 0.30 -33.40 -7.12
CA ASN A 174 0.94 -32.32 -6.38
C ASN A 174 1.73 -31.43 -7.35
N ASN A 175 1.73 -30.12 -7.11
CA ASN A 175 2.90 -29.25 -7.08
C ASN A 175 2.45 -27.78 -6.99
N ILE A 176 2.66 -27.14 -5.85
CA ILE A 176 2.78 -25.67 -5.80
C ILE A 176 4.10 -25.33 -5.10
N THR A 177 5.15 -25.25 -5.91
CA THR A 177 6.28 -24.33 -5.72
C THR A 177 5.71 -22.92 -5.99
N THR A 178 5.97 -21.87 -5.23
CA THR A 178 7.22 -21.09 -5.33
C THR A 178 7.23 -19.98 -4.27
N VAL A 179 8.40 -19.77 -3.67
CA VAL A 179 8.77 -18.61 -2.84
C VAL A 179 8.73 -17.33 -3.67
N THR A 180 7.89 -16.37 -3.30
CA THR A 180 7.83 -15.06 -3.97
C THR A 180 8.99 -14.17 -3.55
N LYS A 181 9.98 -13.97 -4.44
CA LYS A 181 10.90 -12.84 -4.34
C LYS A 181 10.17 -11.57 -4.77
N ILE A 182 10.00 -10.65 -3.83
CA ILE A 182 9.31 -9.36 -4.03
C ILE A 182 10.37 -8.28 -4.13
N ASN A 183 10.21 -7.36 -5.08
CA ASN A 183 11.15 -6.27 -5.30
C ASN A 183 11.06 -5.25 -4.16
N LYS A 184 12.21 -4.67 -3.76
CA LYS A 184 12.36 -3.73 -2.63
C LYS A 184 11.35 -2.55 -2.68
N MET A 185 11.06 -2.00 -3.86
CA MET A 185 10.08 -0.92 -4.05
C MET A 185 8.64 -1.28 -3.66
N GLN A 186 8.23 -2.55 -3.80
CA GLN A 186 6.88 -2.98 -3.42
C GLN A 186 6.74 -3.06 -1.89
N ASN A 187 7.81 -3.38 -1.17
CA ASN A 187 7.79 -3.44 0.30
C ASN A 187 7.59 -2.06 0.94
N ASP A 188 8.22 -1.02 0.38
CA ASP A 188 8.13 0.35 0.91
C ASP A 188 6.76 1.00 0.66
N PHE A 189 5.99 0.48 -0.30
CA PHE A 189 4.64 0.96 -0.55
C PHE A 189 3.67 0.57 0.57
N PHE A 190 3.71 -0.67 1.06
CA PHE A 190 2.73 -1.19 2.02
C PHE A 190 2.96 -0.69 3.45
N GLU A 191 2.43 0.51 3.68
CA GLU A 191 2.37 1.16 4.97
C GLU A 191 0.92 1.26 5.43
N PHE A 192 0.66 0.79 6.65
CA PHE A 192 -0.69 0.67 7.21
C PHE A 192 -0.89 1.47 8.49
N ASP A 193 0.15 2.08 9.05
CA ASP A 193 0.03 2.92 10.23
C ASP A 193 0.01 4.40 9.82
N ILE A 194 -1.02 5.12 10.25
CA ILE A 194 -1.19 6.55 9.94
C ILE A 194 -0.16 7.40 10.72
N ASN A 195 0.33 6.90 11.87
CA ASN A 195 1.17 7.63 12.82
C ASN A 195 2.68 7.31 12.77
N SER A 196 3.15 6.51 11.80
CA SER A 196 4.56 6.08 11.75
C SER A 196 5.57 7.23 11.63
N ASP A 197 5.16 8.38 11.08
CA ASP A 197 6.05 9.54 10.85
C ASP A 197 6.02 10.59 11.98
N LEU A 198 5.24 10.36 13.05
CA LEU A 198 5.14 11.29 14.19
C LEU A 198 6.06 10.93 15.37
N GLN A 199 6.97 9.97 15.21
CA GLN A 199 7.95 9.60 16.26
C GLN A 199 9.42 9.83 15.91
N THR A 200 9.71 10.63 14.88
CA THR A 200 11.09 11.03 14.57
C THR A 200 11.30 12.52 14.75
N GLN A 201 11.07 13.03 15.97
CA GLN A 201 11.84 14.12 16.59
C GLN A 201 11.59 14.08 18.12
N ASN A 202 12.39 13.30 18.83
CA ASN A 202 12.86 13.59 20.19
C ASN A 202 13.92 12.55 20.55
N GLU A 203 15.18 12.97 20.45
CA GLU A 203 16.33 12.22 20.95
C GLU A 203 16.30 12.10 22.48
N ASN A 204 16.98 11.04 22.94
CA ASN A 204 17.49 10.76 24.29
C ASN A 204 16.56 10.07 25.29
N THR A 205 16.69 8.75 25.42
CA THR A 205 17.48 8.10 26.50
C THR A 205 17.32 6.57 26.50
N GLY A 206 18.42 5.84 26.74
CA GLY A 206 18.40 4.56 27.46
C GLY A 206 18.31 3.26 26.65
N TYR A 207 19.45 2.74 26.23
CA TYR A 207 19.67 1.30 26.11
C TYR A 207 19.33 0.63 27.44
N THR A 208 18.35 -0.28 27.51
CA THR A 208 18.33 -1.32 28.56
C THR A 208 17.36 -2.48 28.29
N ASP A 209 16.17 -2.31 27.72
CA ASP A 209 15.12 -3.34 27.85
C ASP A 209 15.18 -4.49 26.83
N LEU A 210 15.65 -4.22 25.61
CA LEU A 210 15.75 -5.24 24.55
C LEU A 210 16.89 -6.25 24.80
N ASP A 211 17.91 -5.84 25.57
CA ASP A 211 19.09 -6.67 25.86
C ASP A 211 18.79 -7.69 26.97
N TYR A 212 18.01 -7.31 27.99
CA TYR A 212 17.59 -8.24 29.06
C TYR A 212 16.70 -9.36 28.53
N LYS A 213 15.82 -9.07 27.57
CA LYS A 213 14.97 -10.08 26.94
C LYS A 213 15.79 -11.11 26.18
N ARG A 214 16.81 -10.66 25.44
CA ARG A 214 17.71 -11.52 24.68
C ARG A 214 18.62 -12.36 25.59
N GLN A 215 19.03 -11.79 26.72
CA GLN A 215 19.85 -12.48 27.73
C GLN A 215 19.04 -13.55 28.49
N ALA A 216 17.76 -13.32 28.76
CA ALA A 216 16.87 -14.30 29.36
C ALA A 216 16.56 -15.49 28.42
N GLU A 217 16.37 -15.22 27.12
CA GLU A 217 16.17 -16.27 26.11
C GLU A 217 17.40 -17.18 25.96
N LEU A 218 18.62 -16.62 26.02
CA LEU A 218 19.87 -17.39 25.94
C LEU A 218 20.10 -18.27 27.17
N GLN A 219 19.69 -17.84 28.36
CA GLN A 219 19.83 -18.66 29.59
C GLN A 219 18.85 -19.83 29.62
N LEU A 220 17.65 -19.69 29.06
CA LEU A 220 16.65 -20.77 29.01
C LEU A 220 17.06 -21.91 28.07
N LEU A 221 17.81 -21.60 27.01
CA LEU A 221 18.33 -22.59 26.05
C LEU A 221 19.46 -23.46 26.61
N GLN A 222 20.05 -23.09 27.75
CA GLN A 222 21.13 -23.86 28.37
C GLN A 222 20.62 -25.00 29.28
N TYR A 223 19.30 -25.04 29.54
CA TYR A 223 18.63 -26.03 30.38
C TYR A 223 17.67 -26.95 29.59
N LEU A 224 17.63 -26.83 28.26
CA LEU A 224 16.96 -27.74 27.33
C LEU A 224 18.01 -28.58 26.59
#